data_AF-A0A661ECW6-F1
#
_entry.id   AF-A0A661ECW6-F1
#
_cell.length_a   1.000
_cell.length_b   1.000
_cell.length_c   1.000
_cell.angle_alpha   90.00
_cell.angle_beta   90.00
_cell.angle_gamma   90.00
#
_symmetry.space_group_name_H-M   'P 1'
#
loop_
_entity.id
_entity.type
_entity.pdbx_description
1 polymer ?
#
loop_
_entity_poly.entity_id
_entity_poly.type
_entity_poly.pdbx_seq_one_letter_code
_entity_poly.pdbx_strand_id
1 'polypeptide(L)'
;MDAGSDRAEGLSTTNYTQRITTDGAGTGAIEYTISDSSIATIDSGTAEVTIIKPGVVTITATKAADSNYNSASDTYQLTITDDEKPTLTLVSIKSNNAKNPTSYAKELDAITLKFTASEPLNMATITSTITGRVAIINDLSDGDDKTFAATVVMQSADTEGNIGFSIANFADLSGNVGDSITTTTDSTAITYVCGTV
;
A
#
# COMPACT_ATOMS: atom_id res chain seq x y z
N MET A 1 -15.78 36.07 2.99
CA MET A 1 -14.89 35.09 2.36
C MET A 1 -15.47 33.74 2.66
N ASP A 2 -15.41 32.83 1.68
CA ASP A 2 -15.76 31.43 1.84
C ASP A 2 -14.65 30.58 1.20
N ALA A 3 -13.97 29.75 2.01
CA ALA A 3 -12.89 28.87 1.56
C ALA A 3 -13.40 27.60 0.86
N GLY A 4 -14.72 27.37 0.87
CA GLY A 4 -15.38 26.21 0.32
C GLY A 4 -15.59 25.10 1.35
N SER A 5 -16.20 24.00 0.92
CA SER A 5 -16.48 22.85 1.78
C SER A 5 -15.23 22.00 2.02
N ASP A 6 -15.27 21.23 3.12
CA ASP A 6 -14.31 20.16 3.40
C ASP A 6 -14.21 19.17 2.24
N ARG A 7 -13.02 18.59 2.09
CA ARG A 7 -12.65 17.76 0.94
C ARG A 7 -11.99 16.46 1.39
N ALA A 8 -12.25 15.38 0.66
CA ALA A 8 -11.63 14.08 0.85
C ALA A 8 -11.00 13.62 -0.46
N GLU A 9 -9.76 13.15 -0.38
CA GLU A 9 -8.97 12.68 -1.53
C GLU A 9 -8.22 11.37 -1.21
N GLY A 10 -7.93 10.61 -2.25
CA GLY A 10 -6.99 9.48 -2.19
C GLY A 10 -5.55 9.92 -2.44
N LEU A 11 -4.58 9.07 -2.08
CA LEU A 11 -3.17 9.25 -2.47
C LEU A 11 -2.97 9.20 -3.98
N SER A 12 -3.84 8.48 -4.68
CA SER A 12 -3.84 8.44 -6.15
C SER A 12 -4.09 9.81 -6.80
N THR A 13 -4.71 10.75 -6.07
CA THR A 13 -4.82 12.15 -6.49
C THR A 13 -3.51 12.88 -6.17
N THR A 14 -2.67 13.12 -7.19
CA THR A 14 -1.36 13.76 -6.98
C THR A 14 -1.48 15.27 -6.71
N ASN A 15 -2.40 15.96 -7.37
CA ASN A 15 -2.69 17.36 -7.12
C ASN A 15 -4.15 17.74 -7.36
N TYR A 16 -4.57 18.85 -6.77
CA TYR A 16 -5.84 19.50 -7.07
C TYR A 16 -5.79 21.00 -6.77
N THR A 17 -6.82 21.74 -7.17
CA THR A 17 -6.96 23.15 -6.81
C THR A 17 -8.35 23.40 -6.23
N GLN A 18 -8.41 24.01 -5.04
CA GLN A 18 -9.64 24.55 -4.47
C GLN A 18 -9.40 26.01 -4.09
N ARG A 19 -9.98 26.89 -4.91
CA ARG A 19 -9.95 28.34 -4.68
C ARG A 19 -11.16 28.73 -3.84
N ILE A 20 -11.06 29.86 -3.15
CA ILE A 20 -12.21 30.46 -2.46
C ILE A 20 -13.40 30.62 -3.42
N THR A 21 -14.60 30.34 -2.92
CA THR A 21 -15.85 30.38 -3.70
C THR A 21 -16.43 31.79 -3.78
N THR A 22 -16.14 32.62 -2.76
CA THR A 22 -16.43 34.07 -2.74
C THR A 22 -15.32 34.85 -2.02
N ASP A 23 -14.81 35.89 -2.66
CA ASP A 23 -13.71 36.73 -2.12
C ASP A 23 -14.20 37.92 -1.30
N GLY A 24 -15.50 38.23 -1.37
CA GLY A 24 -16.12 39.36 -0.66
C GLY A 24 -15.60 40.73 -1.12
N ALA A 25 -16.01 41.79 -0.42
CA ALA A 25 -15.54 43.14 -0.70
C ALA A 25 -14.02 43.30 -0.44
N GLY A 26 -13.43 44.38 -0.96
CA GLY A 26 -12.03 44.73 -0.80
C GLY A 26 -11.09 44.23 -1.90
N THR A 27 -9.88 44.76 -1.95
CA THR A 27 -8.87 44.55 -3.01
C THR A 27 -7.60 43.85 -2.53
N GLY A 28 -7.55 43.43 -1.25
CA GLY A 28 -6.41 42.68 -0.71
C GLY A 28 -6.13 41.39 -1.49
N ALA A 29 -4.85 41.02 -1.60
CA ALA A 29 -4.44 39.75 -2.18
C ALA A 29 -4.91 38.58 -1.32
N ILE A 30 -5.13 37.42 -1.96
CA ILE A 30 -5.50 36.18 -1.28
C ILE A 30 -4.29 35.27 -1.22
N GLU A 31 -3.98 34.80 -0.02
CA GLU A 31 -2.91 33.84 0.24
C GLU A 31 -3.47 32.58 0.92
N TYR A 32 -2.85 31.44 0.62
CA TYR A 32 -3.22 30.15 1.19
C TYR A 32 -2.09 29.59 2.06
N THR A 33 -2.45 29.00 3.19
CA THR A 33 -1.54 28.27 4.09
C THR A 33 -2.11 26.90 4.43
N ILE A 34 -1.25 25.98 4.83
CA ILE A 34 -1.60 24.60 5.23
C ILE A 34 -1.03 24.31 6.62
N SER A 35 -1.80 23.60 7.46
CA SER A 35 -1.44 23.34 8.86
C SER A 35 -0.25 22.41 9.04
N ASP A 36 -0.01 21.49 8.10
CA ASP A 36 1.12 20.54 8.14
C ASP A 36 1.61 20.24 6.72
N SER A 37 2.77 20.78 6.37
CA SER A 37 3.39 20.59 5.06
C SER A 37 4.04 19.21 4.86
N SER A 38 4.09 18.37 5.90
CA SER A 38 4.56 16.98 5.79
C SER A 38 3.47 16.03 5.26
N ILE A 39 2.20 16.46 5.26
CA ILE A 39 1.04 15.69 4.76
C ILE A 39 0.69 16.11 3.33
N ALA A 40 0.67 17.42 3.05
CA ALA A 40 0.48 17.98 1.72
C ALA A 40 1.08 19.40 1.65
N THR A 41 1.43 19.90 0.47
CA THR A 41 1.85 21.30 0.28
C THR A 41 0.78 22.09 -0.47
N ILE A 42 0.83 23.41 -0.37
CA ILE A 42 -0.06 24.32 -1.12
C ILE A 42 0.74 25.48 -1.72
N ASP A 43 0.46 25.82 -2.97
CA ASP A 43 0.92 27.08 -3.56
C ASP A 43 0.07 28.23 -3.02
N SER A 44 0.72 29.21 -2.38
CA SER A 44 0.04 30.28 -1.66
C SER A 44 -0.72 31.25 -2.56
N GLY A 45 -0.48 31.30 -3.88
CA GLY A 45 -1.17 32.21 -4.80
C GLY A 45 -2.20 31.51 -5.71
N THR A 46 -1.96 30.25 -6.08
CA THR A 46 -2.82 29.50 -6.99
C THR A 46 -3.82 28.60 -6.29
N ALA A 47 -3.58 28.27 -5.01
CA ALA A 47 -4.32 27.26 -4.23
C ALA A 47 -4.16 25.82 -4.75
N GLU A 48 -3.09 25.55 -5.51
CA GLU A 48 -2.76 24.20 -5.94
C GLU A 48 -2.16 23.41 -4.78
N VAL A 49 -2.81 22.30 -4.43
CA VAL A 49 -2.40 21.39 -3.37
C VAL A 49 -1.67 20.20 -3.99
N THR A 50 -0.50 19.85 -3.46
CA THR A 50 0.22 18.60 -3.79
C THR A 50 0.13 17.65 -2.60
N ILE A 51 -0.40 16.45 -2.82
CA ILE A 51 -0.57 15.43 -1.78
C ILE A 51 0.76 14.66 -1.59
N ILE A 52 1.14 14.38 -0.32
CA ILE A 52 2.37 13.63 0.01
C ILE A 52 2.03 12.27 0.66
N LYS A 53 1.19 12.27 1.69
CA LYS A 53 0.85 11.04 2.45
C LYS A 53 -0.53 11.17 3.11
N PRO A 54 -1.10 10.06 3.63
CA PRO A 54 -2.39 10.09 4.32
C PRO A 54 -2.32 10.97 5.58
N GLY A 55 -3.44 11.61 5.87
CA GLY A 55 -3.55 12.51 7.00
C GLY A 55 -4.63 13.54 6.82
N VAL A 56 -4.75 14.43 7.79
CA VAL A 56 -5.75 15.49 7.79
C VAL A 56 -5.04 16.82 7.99
N VAL A 57 -5.32 17.78 7.11
CA VAL A 57 -4.79 19.14 7.20
C VAL A 57 -5.92 20.16 7.14
N THR A 58 -5.70 21.32 7.74
CA THR A 58 -6.55 22.48 7.56
C THR A 58 -5.87 23.43 6.58
N ILE A 59 -6.60 23.85 5.56
CA ILE A 59 -6.15 24.88 4.62
C ILE A 59 -6.85 26.19 4.97
N THR A 60 -6.07 27.25 5.10
CA THR A 60 -6.58 28.60 5.42
C THR A 60 -6.37 29.51 4.23
N ALA A 61 -7.46 30.09 3.72
CA ALA A 61 -7.40 31.20 2.79
C ALA A 61 -7.48 32.51 3.57
N THR A 62 -6.60 33.46 3.27
CA THR A 62 -6.58 34.79 3.91
C THR A 62 -6.56 35.87 2.85
N LYS A 63 -7.51 36.80 2.91
CA LYS A 63 -7.48 38.04 2.14
C LYS A 63 -6.89 39.13 3.02
N ALA A 64 -5.81 39.74 2.53
CA ALA A 64 -5.15 40.84 3.22
C ALA A 64 -6.10 42.02 3.43
N ALA A 65 -5.84 42.83 4.46
CA ALA A 65 -6.55 44.09 4.65
C ALA A 65 -6.27 45.07 3.50
N ASP A 66 -7.18 46.02 3.30
CA ASP A 66 -6.97 47.20 2.47
C ASP A 66 -7.35 48.48 3.24
N SER A 67 -7.47 49.62 2.55
CA SER A 67 -7.80 50.89 3.19
C SER A 67 -9.21 50.98 3.77
N ASN A 68 -10.13 50.12 3.34
CA ASN A 68 -11.54 50.15 3.70
C ASN A 68 -11.98 48.91 4.51
N TYR A 69 -11.25 47.80 4.41
CA TYR A 69 -11.61 46.52 5.01
C TYR A 69 -10.43 45.89 5.76
N ASN A 70 -10.72 45.29 6.92
CA ASN A 70 -9.76 44.46 7.65
C ASN A 70 -9.51 43.14 6.91
N SER A 71 -8.43 42.44 7.25
CA SER A 71 -8.16 41.10 6.72
C SER A 71 -9.27 40.13 7.13
N ALA A 72 -9.58 39.19 6.25
CA ALA A 72 -10.54 38.12 6.52
C ALA A 72 -9.95 36.78 6.11
N SER A 73 -10.29 35.73 6.85
CA SER A 73 -9.86 34.37 6.55
C SER A 73 -11.03 33.41 6.66
N ASP A 74 -10.90 32.29 5.96
CA ASP A 74 -11.78 31.14 6.13
C ASP A 74 -10.98 29.85 5.87
N THR A 75 -11.52 28.72 6.31
CA THR A 75 -10.81 27.44 6.30
C THR A 75 -11.67 26.31 5.78
N TYR A 76 -11.02 25.30 5.19
CA TYR A 76 -11.61 23.98 4.99
C TYR A 76 -10.64 22.88 5.43
N GLN A 77 -11.18 21.71 5.76
CA GLN A 77 -10.42 20.53 6.08
C GLN A 77 -10.20 19.67 4.82
N LEU A 78 -8.97 19.24 4.60
CA LEU A 78 -8.61 18.22 3.62
C LEU A 78 -8.26 16.93 4.36
N THR A 79 -9.02 15.88 4.08
CA THR A 79 -8.74 14.51 4.52
C THR A 79 -8.13 13.73 3.36
N ILE A 80 -6.95 13.15 3.56
CA ILE A 80 -6.26 12.30 2.59
C ILE A 80 -6.24 10.88 3.14
N THR A 81 -6.82 9.96 2.38
CA THR A 81 -6.79 8.53 2.67
C THR A 81 -5.84 7.81 1.73
N ASP A 82 -5.28 6.70 2.20
CA ASP A 82 -4.56 5.78 1.33
C ASP A 82 -5.54 4.91 0.55
N ASP A 83 -5.47 4.99 -0.78
CA ASP A 83 -6.29 4.26 -1.74
C ASP A 83 -5.43 3.48 -2.76
N GLU A 84 -4.12 3.37 -2.52
CA GLU A 84 -3.20 2.63 -3.37
C GLU A 84 -3.15 1.17 -2.96
N LYS A 85 -3.03 0.26 -3.93
CA LYS A 85 -2.93 -1.17 -3.62
C LYS A 85 -1.49 -1.53 -3.22
N PRO A 86 -1.30 -2.42 -2.23
CA PRO A 86 0.01 -3.00 -1.98
C PRO A 86 0.45 -3.88 -3.15
N THR A 87 1.76 -3.96 -3.37
CA THR A 87 2.41 -4.87 -4.32
C THR A 87 3.37 -5.80 -3.61
N LEU A 88 3.68 -6.96 -4.21
CA LEU A 88 4.74 -7.85 -3.71
C LEU A 88 6.05 -7.58 -4.47
N THR A 89 7.03 -7.02 -3.78
CA THR A 89 8.35 -6.66 -4.34
C THR A 89 9.28 -7.87 -4.45
N LEU A 90 9.06 -8.89 -3.63
CA LEU A 90 9.73 -10.17 -3.69
C LEU A 90 8.71 -11.29 -3.54
N VAL A 91 8.81 -12.31 -4.40
CA VAL A 91 8.14 -13.61 -4.23
C VAL A 91 9.13 -14.69 -4.64
N SER A 92 9.49 -15.57 -3.71
CA SER A 92 10.53 -16.59 -3.87
C SER A 92 10.08 -17.91 -3.27
N ILE A 93 10.34 -19.02 -3.94
CA ILE A 93 9.97 -20.36 -3.50
C ILE A 93 11.21 -21.24 -3.30
N LYS A 94 11.26 -21.95 -2.18
CA LYS A 94 12.32 -22.92 -1.87
C LYS A 94 11.76 -24.16 -1.21
N SER A 95 12.53 -25.25 -1.21
CA SER A 95 12.30 -26.40 -0.36
C SER A 95 13.35 -26.49 0.75
N ASN A 96 13.09 -27.32 1.75
CA ASN A 96 14.10 -27.74 2.74
C ASN A 96 14.84 -29.03 2.32
N ASN A 97 14.76 -29.43 1.04
CA ASN A 97 15.44 -30.62 0.56
C ASN A 97 16.96 -30.51 0.81
N ALA A 98 17.54 -31.48 1.53
CA ALA A 98 18.93 -31.40 1.97
C ALA A 98 19.96 -31.38 0.81
N LYS A 99 19.60 -31.92 -0.36
CA LYS A 99 20.51 -31.99 -1.53
C LYS A 99 20.30 -30.81 -2.48
N ASN A 100 19.04 -30.47 -2.76
CA ASN A 100 18.68 -29.51 -3.82
C ASN A 100 17.55 -28.57 -3.38
N PRO A 101 17.79 -27.70 -2.38
CA PRO A 101 16.74 -26.86 -1.78
C PRO A 101 16.15 -25.82 -2.75
N THR A 102 16.83 -25.53 -3.86
CA THR A 102 16.43 -24.52 -4.85
C THR A 102 15.73 -25.09 -6.08
N SER A 103 15.58 -26.42 -6.18
CA SER A 103 15.08 -27.03 -7.42
C SER A 103 14.17 -28.24 -7.20
N TYR A 104 14.36 -28.99 -6.12
CA TYR A 104 13.60 -30.23 -5.90
C TYR A 104 13.01 -30.31 -4.50
N ALA A 105 11.90 -31.02 -4.41
CA ALA A 105 11.32 -31.49 -3.15
C ALA A 105 10.87 -32.94 -3.31
N LYS A 106 10.88 -33.68 -2.20
CA LYS A 106 10.30 -35.01 -2.07
C LYS A 106 9.30 -35.05 -0.92
N GLU A 107 8.68 -36.19 -0.67
CA GLU A 107 7.76 -36.37 0.45
C GLU A 107 8.42 -35.95 1.77
N LEU A 108 7.63 -35.27 2.62
CA LEU A 108 8.04 -34.68 3.90
C LEU A 108 8.95 -33.44 3.79
N ASP A 109 9.40 -33.04 2.61
CA ASP A 109 10.05 -31.76 2.45
C ASP A 109 9.02 -30.63 2.60
N ALA A 110 9.39 -29.57 3.31
CA ALA A 110 8.62 -28.34 3.40
C ALA A 110 8.95 -27.42 2.22
N ILE A 111 7.91 -26.93 1.56
CA ILE A 111 7.97 -25.85 0.59
C ILE A 111 7.66 -24.55 1.33
N THR A 112 8.55 -23.58 1.18
CA THR A 112 8.39 -22.25 1.75
C THR A 112 8.36 -21.23 0.63
N LEU A 113 7.26 -20.50 0.53
CA LEU A 113 7.11 -19.30 -0.28
C LEU A 113 7.38 -18.09 0.61
N LYS A 114 8.47 -17.37 0.35
CA LYS A 114 8.78 -16.09 0.99
C LYS A 114 8.29 -14.97 0.11
N PHE A 115 7.60 -13.99 0.70
CA PHE A 115 7.22 -12.77 -0.01
C PHE A 115 7.39 -11.52 0.86
N THR A 116 7.67 -10.40 0.20
CA THR A 116 7.83 -9.08 0.81
C THR A 116 6.94 -8.08 0.09
N ALA A 117 6.10 -7.36 0.83
CA ALA A 117 5.22 -6.33 0.29
C ALA A 117 5.89 -4.95 0.18
N SER A 118 5.32 -4.04 -0.60
CA SER A 118 5.73 -2.63 -0.69
C SER A 118 5.52 -1.88 0.64
N GLU A 119 4.56 -2.31 1.42
CA GLU A 119 4.09 -1.67 2.66
C GLU A 119 3.60 -2.70 3.68
N PRO A 120 3.36 -2.29 4.94
CA PRO A 120 2.81 -3.17 5.97
C PRO A 120 1.45 -3.72 5.56
N LEU A 121 1.26 -5.03 5.72
CA LEU A 121 0.04 -5.73 5.40
C LEU A 121 -0.72 -6.14 6.65
N ASN A 122 -2.04 -6.20 6.53
CA ASN A 122 -2.86 -6.90 7.50
C ASN A 122 -2.73 -8.43 7.27
N MET A 123 -1.91 -9.10 8.07
CA MET A 123 -1.67 -10.55 7.96
C MET A 123 -2.97 -11.38 7.94
N ALA A 124 -4.03 -10.93 8.61
CA ALA A 124 -5.29 -11.65 8.70
C ALA A 124 -6.04 -11.75 7.36
N THR A 125 -5.74 -10.90 6.38
CA THR A 125 -6.39 -10.95 5.06
C THR A 125 -5.65 -11.84 4.07
N ILE A 126 -4.37 -12.14 4.32
CA ILE A 126 -3.52 -12.87 3.39
C ILE A 126 -3.99 -14.32 3.26
N THR A 127 -4.20 -14.75 2.02
CA THR A 127 -4.46 -16.15 1.69
C THR A 127 -3.36 -16.66 0.77
N SER A 128 -2.88 -17.88 1.01
CA SER A 128 -1.90 -18.51 0.14
C SER A 128 -2.18 -19.99 -0.02
N THR A 129 -1.92 -20.51 -1.22
CA THR A 129 -1.92 -21.94 -1.50
C THR A 129 -0.60 -22.38 -2.12
N ILE A 130 -0.16 -23.59 -1.81
CA ILE A 130 0.98 -24.27 -2.44
C ILE A 130 0.47 -25.68 -2.78
N THR A 131 0.73 -26.16 -4.01
CA THR A 131 0.14 -27.42 -4.52
C THR A 131 -1.40 -27.48 -4.37
N GLY A 132 -2.05 -26.31 -4.48
CA GLY A 132 -3.50 -26.15 -4.31
C GLY A 132 -4.02 -26.30 -2.87
N ARG A 133 -3.17 -26.59 -1.88
CA ARG A 133 -3.53 -26.64 -0.46
C ARG A 133 -3.29 -25.31 0.21
N VAL A 134 -4.13 -24.97 1.20
CA VAL A 134 -3.93 -23.79 2.06
C VAL A 134 -2.56 -23.91 2.75
N ALA A 135 -1.76 -22.86 2.60
CA ALA A 135 -0.45 -22.75 3.22
C ALA A 135 -0.56 -22.08 4.60
N ILE A 136 0.34 -22.46 5.52
CA ILE A 136 0.47 -21.81 6.82
C ILE A 136 1.29 -20.55 6.64
N ILE A 137 0.70 -19.38 6.89
CA ILE A 137 1.35 -18.08 6.75
C ILE A 137 1.86 -17.62 8.13
N ASN A 138 3.11 -17.17 8.17
CA ASN A 138 3.68 -16.51 9.33
C ASN A 138 4.40 -15.23 8.88
N ASP A 139 4.30 -14.17 9.68
CA ASP A 139 5.24 -13.06 9.66
C ASP A 139 6.63 -13.55 10.09
N LEU A 140 7.69 -13.06 9.44
CA LEU A 140 9.07 -13.37 9.81
C LEU A 140 9.55 -12.65 11.09
N SER A 141 8.69 -11.85 11.73
CA SER A 141 8.93 -11.23 13.03
C SER A 141 10.13 -10.28 13.04
N ASP A 142 10.36 -9.60 11.90
CA ASP A 142 11.35 -8.54 11.77
C ASP A 142 10.79 -7.15 12.14
N GLY A 143 9.49 -7.08 12.47
CA GLY A 143 8.79 -5.88 12.92
C GLY A 143 8.39 -4.96 11.77
N ASP A 144 8.42 -5.43 10.52
CA ASP A 144 8.02 -4.64 9.35
C ASP A 144 6.55 -4.85 8.92
N ASP A 145 5.93 -5.97 9.32
CA ASP A 145 4.62 -6.44 8.87
C ASP A 145 4.50 -6.52 7.32
N LYS A 146 5.63 -6.62 6.62
CA LYS A 146 5.75 -6.72 5.15
C LYS A 146 6.27 -8.07 4.70
N THR A 147 7.05 -8.75 5.54
CA THR A 147 7.81 -9.95 5.15
C THR A 147 7.22 -11.21 5.75
N PHE A 148 6.71 -12.09 4.90
CA PHE A 148 5.99 -13.29 5.30
C PHE A 148 6.56 -14.56 4.68
N ALA A 149 6.26 -15.70 5.31
CA ALA A 149 6.50 -17.03 4.78
C ALA A 149 5.23 -17.88 4.82
N ALA A 150 4.83 -18.41 3.66
CA ALA A 150 3.78 -19.41 3.51
C ALA A 150 4.41 -20.79 3.34
N THR A 151 3.99 -21.78 4.14
CA THR A 151 4.61 -23.12 4.16
C THR A 151 3.59 -24.25 4.00
N VAL A 152 3.96 -25.25 3.20
CA VAL A 152 3.26 -26.55 3.07
C VAL A 152 4.30 -27.66 3.10
N VAL A 153 4.00 -28.77 3.78
CA VAL A 153 4.81 -30.01 3.72
C VAL A 153 4.28 -30.90 2.60
N MET A 154 5.17 -31.38 1.74
CA MET A 154 4.82 -32.28 0.64
C MET A 154 4.39 -33.66 1.14
N GLN A 155 3.39 -34.24 0.49
CA GLN A 155 2.77 -35.51 0.79
C GLN A 155 2.88 -36.43 -0.43
N SER A 156 2.89 -37.75 -0.23
CA SER A 156 2.88 -38.72 -1.33
C SER A 156 1.67 -38.62 -2.27
N ALA A 157 0.59 -37.95 -1.85
CA ALA A 157 -0.58 -37.67 -2.68
C ALA A 157 -0.43 -36.42 -3.56
N ASP A 158 0.63 -35.61 -3.39
CA ASP A 158 0.88 -34.46 -4.24
C ASP A 158 1.24 -34.89 -5.66
N THR A 159 0.81 -34.10 -6.64
CA THR A 159 1.12 -34.37 -8.05
C THR A 159 2.58 -34.07 -8.34
N GLU A 160 3.29 -35.01 -8.96
CA GLU A 160 4.67 -34.80 -9.43
C GLU A 160 4.74 -33.67 -10.47
N GLY A 161 5.87 -32.96 -10.48
CA GLY A 161 6.13 -31.85 -11.41
C GLY A 161 6.27 -30.51 -10.72
N ASN A 162 6.12 -29.42 -11.48
CA ASN A 162 6.29 -28.07 -10.96
C ASN A 162 5.25 -27.75 -9.88
N ILE A 163 5.72 -27.22 -8.76
CA ILE A 163 4.86 -26.81 -7.66
C ILE A 163 4.27 -25.44 -7.97
N GLY A 164 2.96 -25.42 -8.21
CA GLY A 164 2.17 -24.19 -8.33
C GLY A 164 1.84 -23.58 -6.97
N PHE A 165 1.65 -22.27 -6.93
CA PHE A 165 1.20 -21.53 -5.75
C PHE A 165 0.29 -20.36 -6.12
N SER A 166 -0.38 -19.80 -5.12
CA SER A 166 -1.06 -18.52 -5.21
C SER A 166 -0.89 -17.73 -3.90
N ILE A 167 -0.73 -16.42 -4.00
CA ILE A 167 -0.88 -15.45 -2.91
C ILE A 167 -2.00 -14.49 -3.31
N ALA A 168 -3.02 -14.32 -2.47
CA ALA A 168 -4.21 -13.53 -2.77
C ALA A 168 -4.77 -12.84 -1.52
N ASN A 169 -5.63 -11.84 -1.73
CA ASN A 169 -6.33 -11.08 -0.69
C ASN A 169 -5.43 -10.35 0.32
N PHE A 170 -4.12 -10.27 0.06
CA PHE A 170 -3.24 -9.46 0.88
C PHE A 170 -3.65 -7.99 0.75
N ALA A 171 -3.88 -7.36 1.89
CA ALA A 171 -4.32 -5.98 1.97
C ALA A 171 -3.39 -5.20 2.89
N ASP A 172 -3.23 -3.91 2.60
CA ASP A 172 -2.54 -2.99 3.50
C ASP A 172 -3.37 -2.74 4.78
N LEU A 173 -2.89 -1.82 5.62
CA LEU A 173 -3.61 -1.42 6.85
C LEU A 173 -4.82 -0.52 6.58
N SER A 174 -4.92 0.05 5.39
CA SER A 174 -6.01 0.91 4.92
C SER A 174 -7.16 0.11 4.31
N GLY A 175 -6.94 -1.17 4.02
CA GLY A 175 -7.89 -2.11 3.44
C GLY A 175 -7.81 -2.25 1.92
N ASN A 176 -6.81 -1.64 1.26
CA ASN A 176 -6.65 -1.79 -0.18
C ASN A 176 -6.09 -3.17 -0.50
N VAL A 177 -6.76 -3.90 -1.38
CA VAL A 177 -6.42 -5.29 -1.70
C VAL A 177 -5.50 -5.34 -2.92
N GLY A 178 -4.35 -5.99 -2.77
CA GLY A 178 -3.40 -6.25 -3.85
C GLY A 178 -3.86 -7.34 -4.82
N ASP A 179 -3.24 -7.36 -6.00
CA ASP A 179 -3.58 -8.32 -7.05
C ASP A 179 -2.95 -9.70 -6.78
N SER A 180 -3.68 -10.78 -7.09
CA SER A 180 -3.21 -12.15 -6.84
C SER A 180 -1.94 -12.50 -7.64
N ILE A 181 -1.00 -13.18 -6.99
CA ILE A 181 0.30 -13.58 -7.57
C ILE A 181 0.40 -15.11 -7.67
N THR A 182 0.85 -15.61 -8.83
CA THR A 182 1.06 -17.05 -9.09
C THR A 182 2.44 -17.35 -9.69
N THR A 183 3.34 -16.36 -9.73
CA THR A 183 4.70 -16.49 -10.28
C THR A 183 5.70 -15.86 -9.32
N THR A 184 6.93 -16.37 -9.31
CA THR A 184 8.01 -15.79 -8.52
C THR A 184 8.59 -14.57 -9.22
N THR A 185 9.14 -13.63 -8.44
CA THR A 185 9.81 -12.44 -8.99
C THR A 185 11.30 -12.69 -9.26
N ASP A 186 11.86 -13.75 -8.66
CA ASP A 186 13.27 -14.13 -8.76
C ASP A 186 13.51 -15.36 -9.65
N SER A 187 12.47 -15.79 -10.39
CA SER A 187 12.49 -16.99 -11.25
C SER A 187 12.76 -18.31 -10.51
N THR A 188 12.66 -18.34 -9.17
CA THR A 188 12.73 -19.60 -8.43
C THR A 188 11.54 -20.50 -8.74
N ALA A 189 11.78 -21.80 -8.82
CA ALA A 189 10.77 -22.83 -9.04
C ALA A 189 11.23 -24.14 -8.39
N ILE A 190 10.29 -24.90 -7.84
CA ILE A 190 10.55 -26.22 -7.26
C ILE A 190 9.77 -27.28 -8.03
N THR A 191 10.43 -28.41 -8.30
CA THR A 191 9.81 -29.61 -8.86
C THR A 191 9.66 -30.66 -7.77
N TYR A 192 8.43 -31.15 -7.56
CA TYR A 192 8.16 -32.28 -6.69
C TYR A 192 8.39 -33.60 -7.43
N VAL A 193 9.10 -34.54 -6.79
CA VAL A 193 9.36 -35.88 -7.32
C VAL A 193 9.13 -36.91 -6.21
N CYS A 194 8.26 -37.89 -6.43
CA CYS A 194 7.96 -38.95 -5.47
C CYS A 194 8.93 -40.12 -5.69
N GLY A 195 10.06 -40.14 -4.97
CA GLY A 195 11.04 -41.24 -5.02
C GLY A 195 12.39 -40.91 -4.38
N THR A 196 13.28 -41.91 -4.26
CA THR A 196 14.64 -41.72 -3.71
C THR A 196 15.55 -40.99 -4.72
N VAL A 197 15.81 -39.70 -4.51
CA VAL A 197 16.96 -38.96 -5.07
C VAL A 197 18.15 -38.95 -4.13
#